data_AF-A0A0F9IT25-F1
#
_entry.id   AF-A0A0F9IT25-F1
#
_cell.length_a   1.000
_cell.length_b   1.000
_cell.length_c   1.000
_cell.angle_alpha   90.00
_cell.angle_beta   90.00
_cell.angle_gamma   90.00
#
_symmetry.space_group_name_H-M   'P 1'
#
loop_
_entity.id
_entity.type
_entity.pdbx_description
1 polymer ?
#
loop_
_entity_poly.entity_id
_entity_poly.type
_entity_poly.pdbx_seq_one_letter_code
_entity_poly.pdbx_strand_id
1 'polypeptide(L)'
;MSKSYRYRGLGLTTKERNAGGRKFTEYQTVYPHLNKLSDLQLLEHLVFLETLEERYKTRIGELSRNTAATKIGITPSSLLKDLNDNSAEIINLKEKLGLFADKEKLSPFQDIEDSKKKFKIYRDNHPLEFKTTCPFCAKIYFMKRRTKDFEPHISPFFDNGGKILHNRPLMELYHKGKLTKEEVSLVLGTSADYVLWLEEKFYKGKNE
;
A
#
# COMPACT_ATOMS: atom_id res chain seq x y z
N MET A 1 16.77 -3.16 28.15
CA MET A 1 17.11 -2.70 26.79
C MET A 1 17.70 -3.89 26.02
N SER A 2 16.90 -4.56 25.19
CA SER A 2 17.40 -5.68 24.37
C SER A 2 18.40 -5.13 23.35
N LYS A 3 19.53 -5.83 23.18
CA LYS A 3 20.54 -5.46 22.19
C LYS A 3 19.89 -5.50 20.81
N SER A 4 19.71 -4.32 20.21
CA SER A 4 19.33 -4.18 18.80
C SER A 4 20.34 -4.96 17.96
N TYR A 5 19.86 -5.98 17.24
CA TYR A 5 20.66 -6.75 16.30
C TYR A 5 21.14 -5.82 15.18
N ARG A 6 22.43 -5.82 14.88
CA ARG A 6 23.03 -4.98 13.83
C ARG A 6 23.53 -5.85 12.69
N TYR A 7 23.14 -5.47 11.47
CA TYR A 7 23.64 -6.05 10.23
C TYR A 7 25.18 -5.94 10.16
N ARG A 8 25.88 -7.06 9.98
CA ARG A 8 27.35 -7.12 9.93
C ARG A 8 27.86 -7.10 8.50
N GLY A 9 27.21 -7.84 7.59
CA GLY A 9 27.54 -7.85 6.16
C GLY A 9 29.00 -8.23 5.86
N LEU A 10 29.53 -9.26 6.53
CA LEU A 10 30.90 -9.73 6.35
C LEU A 10 31.14 -10.19 4.90
N GLY A 11 32.25 -9.78 4.28
CA GLY A 11 32.57 -10.13 2.88
C GLY A 11 32.00 -9.18 1.82
N LEU A 12 31.27 -8.14 2.23
CA LEU A 12 30.81 -7.07 1.35
C LEU A 12 31.76 -5.85 1.37
N THR A 13 31.81 -5.12 0.26
CA THR A 13 32.48 -3.82 0.21
C THR A 13 31.76 -2.80 1.11
N THR A 14 32.41 -1.71 1.47
CA THR A 14 31.81 -0.66 2.32
C THR A 14 30.51 -0.10 1.73
N LYS A 15 30.44 0.07 0.39
CA LYS A 15 29.25 0.57 -0.30
C LYS A 15 28.09 -0.43 -0.20
N GLU A 16 28.36 -1.70 -0.51
CA GLU A 16 27.39 -2.79 -0.42
C GLU A 16 26.90 -3.03 1.01
N ARG A 17 27.80 -2.96 2.00
CA ARG A 17 27.43 -3.09 3.40
C ARG A 17 26.45 -1.99 3.84
N ASN A 18 26.66 -0.76 3.38
CA ASN A 18 25.76 0.34 3.67
C ASN A 18 24.39 0.16 2.96
N ALA A 19 24.39 -0.31 1.72
CA ALA A 19 23.16 -0.61 0.98
C ALA A 19 22.37 -1.75 1.64
N GLY A 20 23.05 -2.84 2.00
CA GLY A 20 22.48 -3.96 2.73
C GLY A 20 21.93 -3.56 4.10
N GLY A 21 22.65 -2.73 4.86
CA GLY A 21 22.16 -2.22 6.15
C GLY A 21 20.85 -1.43 6.03
N ARG A 22 20.68 -0.65 4.94
CA ARG A 22 19.41 0.05 4.64
C ARG A 22 18.29 -0.94 4.33
N LYS A 23 18.52 -1.90 3.43
CA LYS A 23 17.53 -2.95 3.10
C LYS A 23 17.13 -3.77 4.33
N PHE A 24 18.10 -4.13 5.18
CA PHE A 24 17.85 -4.85 6.42
C PHE A 24 16.91 -4.07 7.36
N THR A 25 17.17 -2.76 7.52
CA THR A 25 16.32 -1.88 8.33
C THR A 25 14.92 -1.76 7.71
N GLU A 26 14.82 -1.64 6.38
CA GLU A 26 13.55 -1.61 5.65
C GLU A 26 12.74 -2.89 5.90
N TYR A 27 13.33 -4.08 5.75
CA TYR A 27 12.64 -5.33 6.05
C TYR A 27 12.17 -5.42 7.51
N GLN A 28 12.96 -4.96 8.48
CA GLN A 28 12.52 -4.89 9.88
C GLN A 28 11.33 -3.95 10.09
N THR A 29 11.26 -2.84 9.34
CA THR A 29 10.13 -1.91 9.43
C THR A 29 8.86 -2.45 8.77
N VAL A 30 8.99 -3.14 7.63
CA VAL A 30 7.86 -3.67 6.86
C VAL A 30 7.30 -4.95 7.50
N TYR A 31 8.16 -5.75 8.14
CA TYR A 31 7.79 -7.03 8.74
C TYR A 31 8.11 -7.07 10.25
N PRO A 32 7.30 -6.41 11.10
CA PRO A 32 7.53 -6.34 12.54
C PRO A 32 7.47 -7.69 13.27
N HIS A 33 6.98 -8.75 12.61
CA HIS A 33 6.90 -10.08 13.20
C HIS A 33 8.27 -10.79 13.26
N LEU A 34 9.27 -10.31 12.49
CA LEU A 34 10.63 -10.84 12.43
C LEU A 34 11.51 -10.36 13.61
N ASN A 35 11.04 -10.56 14.84
CA ASN A 35 11.73 -10.08 16.06
C ASN A 35 12.58 -11.15 16.76
N LYS A 36 12.51 -12.42 16.34
CA LYS A 36 13.32 -13.48 16.93
C LYS A 36 14.73 -13.42 16.38
N LEU A 37 15.72 -13.78 17.22
CA LEU A 37 17.12 -13.78 16.81
C LEU A 37 17.40 -14.66 15.58
N SER A 38 16.74 -15.82 15.50
CA SER A 38 16.80 -16.72 14.33
C SER A 38 16.37 -16.03 13.05
N ASP A 39 15.28 -15.27 13.13
CA ASP A 39 14.66 -14.61 11.98
C ASP A 39 15.53 -13.44 11.53
N LEU A 40 16.15 -12.74 12.49
CA LEU A 40 17.11 -11.66 12.23
C LEU A 40 18.40 -12.17 11.58
N GLN A 41 18.89 -13.35 11.97
CA GLN A 41 20.04 -13.99 11.32
C GLN A 41 19.71 -14.44 9.91
N LEU A 42 18.53 -15.04 9.70
CA LEU A 42 18.05 -15.42 8.38
C LEU A 42 17.82 -14.20 7.48
N LEU A 43 17.30 -13.11 8.03
CA LEU A 43 17.12 -11.84 7.33
C LEU A 43 18.46 -11.22 6.94
N GLU A 44 19.47 -11.28 7.81
CA GLU A 44 20.82 -10.83 7.47
C GLU A 44 21.39 -11.65 6.31
N HIS A 45 21.20 -12.97 6.34
CA HIS A 45 21.63 -13.84 5.25
C HIS A 45 20.91 -13.53 3.94
N LEU A 46 19.59 -13.31 3.98
CA LEU A 46 18.80 -12.92 2.82
C LEU A 46 19.33 -11.63 2.18
N VAL A 47 19.52 -10.58 2.99
CA VAL A 47 20.02 -9.28 2.51
C VAL A 47 21.43 -9.40 1.94
N PHE A 48 22.27 -10.25 2.52
CA PHE A 48 23.61 -10.53 1.99
C PHE A 48 23.54 -11.16 0.59
N LEU A 49 22.71 -12.19 0.40
CA LEU A 49 22.55 -12.86 -0.90
C LEU A 49 21.93 -11.94 -1.96
N GLU A 50 20.96 -11.09 -1.60
CA GLU A 50 20.41 -10.07 -2.50
C GLU A 50 21.48 -9.06 -2.96
N THR A 51 22.40 -8.70 -2.05
CA THR A 51 23.50 -7.79 -2.38
C THR A 51 24.54 -8.47 -3.29
N LEU A 52 24.82 -9.76 -3.08
CA LEU A 52 25.65 -10.56 -3.97
C LEU A 52 25.03 -10.72 -5.36
N GLU A 53 23.71 -10.93 -5.43
CA GLU A 53 22.99 -11.04 -6.70
C GLU A 53 23.19 -9.79 -7.56
N GLU A 54 23.11 -8.62 -6.93
CA GLU A 54 23.33 -7.32 -7.58
C GLU A 54 24.78 -7.16 -8.09
N ARG A 55 25.76 -7.66 -7.32
CA ARG A 55 27.17 -7.73 -7.74
C ARG A 55 27.34 -8.65 -8.96
N TYR A 56 26.75 -9.84 -8.97
CA TYR A 56 26.82 -10.76 -10.11
C TYR A 56 26.16 -10.17 -11.35
N LYS A 57 24.98 -9.57 -11.23
CA LYS A 57 24.29 -8.87 -12.33
C LYS A 57 25.15 -7.75 -12.91
N THR A 58 25.78 -6.95 -12.06
CA THR A 58 26.70 -5.87 -12.49
C THR A 58 27.90 -6.45 -13.23
N ARG A 59 28.51 -7.52 -12.71
CA ARG A 59 29.67 -8.15 -13.34
C ARG A 59 29.35 -8.77 -14.69
N ILE A 60 28.20 -9.42 -14.82
CA ILE A 60 27.70 -9.94 -16.11
C ILE A 60 27.49 -8.78 -17.09
N GLY A 61 26.93 -7.66 -16.63
CA GLY A 61 26.74 -6.45 -17.44
C GLY A 61 28.07 -5.84 -17.94
N GLU A 62 29.08 -5.78 -17.08
CA GLU A 62 30.44 -5.31 -17.46
C GLU A 62 31.08 -6.23 -18.50
N LEU A 63 31.02 -7.54 -18.30
CA LEU A 63 31.55 -8.54 -19.24
C LEU A 63 30.83 -8.49 -20.58
N SER A 64 29.53 -8.20 -20.58
CA SER A 64 28.74 -8.06 -21.81
C SER A 64 29.11 -6.80 -22.61
N ARG A 65 29.55 -5.73 -21.93
CA ARG A 65 29.95 -4.45 -22.54
C ARG A 65 31.40 -4.43 -23.04
N ASN A 66 32.30 -5.22 -22.43
CA ASN A 66 33.70 -5.30 -22.84
C ASN A 66 33.87 -6.22 -24.06
N THR A 67 34.18 -5.59 -25.19
CA THR A 67 33.99 -5.98 -26.59
C THR A 67 34.83 -7.15 -27.14
N ALA A 68 35.46 -7.96 -26.29
CA ALA A 68 36.18 -9.17 -26.72
C ALA A 68 35.35 -10.46 -26.55
N ALA A 69 34.45 -10.51 -25.56
CA ALA A 69 33.57 -11.66 -25.31
C ALA A 69 32.27 -11.64 -26.15
N THR A 70 31.90 -10.47 -26.68
CA THR A 70 30.66 -10.27 -27.44
C THR A 70 30.67 -10.94 -28.82
N LYS A 71 31.84 -11.31 -29.36
CA LYS A 71 31.94 -12.02 -30.66
C LYS A 71 31.55 -13.50 -30.61
N ILE A 72 31.42 -14.09 -29.41
CA ILE A 72 31.10 -15.52 -29.24
C ILE A 72 29.81 -15.73 -28.43
N GLY A 73 29.25 -14.70 -27.78
CA GLY A 73 27.99 -14.83 -27.02
C GLY A 73 28.08 -15.78 -25.81
N ILE A 74 29.30 -16.07 -25.34
CA ILE A 74 29.52 -16.98 -24.21
C ILE A 74 29.59 -16.15 -22.93
N THR A 75 28.45 -16.00 -22.26
CA THR A 75 28.43 -15.64 -20.85
C THR A 75 29.10 -16.78 -20.05
N PRO A 76 30.02 -16.50 -19.11
CA PRO A 76 30.64 -17.56 -18.31
C PRO A 76 29.57 -18.40 -17.60
N SER A 77 29.49 -19.69 -17.94
CA SER A 77 28.47 -20.60 -17.42
C SER A 77 28.52 -20.75 -15.90
N SER A 78 29.69 -20.56 -15.29
CA SER A 78 29.88 -20.56 -13.84
C SER A 78 29.14 -19.40 -13.16
N LEU A 79 29.25 -18.17 -13.66
CA LEU A 79 28.58 -17.01 -13.07
C LEU A 79 27.06 -17.08 -13.20
N LEU A 80 26.56 -17.64 -14.30
CA LEU A 80 25.13 -17.88 -14.48
C LEU A 80 24.61 -18.95 -13.51
N LYS A 81 25.41 -20.00 -13.29
CA LYS A 81 25.07 -21.02 -12.30
C LYS A 81 25.05 -20.43 -10.89
N ASP A 82 26.09 -19.71 -10.49
CA ASP A 82 26.17 -19.05 -9.17
C ASP A 82 25.01 -18.07 -8.96
N LEU A 83 24.62 -17.34 -10.01
CA LEU A 83 23.46 -16.46 -9.98
C LEU A 83 22.15 -17.24 -9.75
N ASN A 84 21.93 -18.32 -10.49
CA ASN A 84 20.72 -19.13 -10.37
C ASN A 84 20.64 -19.83 -9.00
N ASP A 85 21.75 -20.37 -8.52
CA ASP A 85 21.86 -21.01 -7.20
C ASP A 85 21.54 -19.98 -6.10
N ASN A 86 22.10 -18.77 -6.21
CA ASN A 86 21.83 -17.65 -5.30
C ASN A 86 20.36 -17.20 -5.35
N SER A 87 19.75 -17.10 -6.54
CA SER A 87 18.33 -16.76 -6.68
C SER A 87 17.42 -17.83 -6.07
N ALA A 88 17.75 -19.11 -6.22
CA ALA A 88 17.00 -20.20 -5.59
C ALA A 88 17.07 -20.15 -4.05
N GLU A 89 18.25 -19.83 -3.51
CA GLU A 89 18.43 -19.67 -2.07
C GLU A 89 17.67 -18.45 -1.51
N ILE A 90 17.68 -17.33 -2.24
CA ILE A 90 16.88 -16.13 -1.90
C ILE A 90 15.39 -16.49 -1.80
N ILE A 91 14.84 -17.23 -2.77
CA ILE A 91 13.42 -17.64 -2.75
C ILE A 91 13.14 -18.51 -1.53
N ASN A 92 13.99 -19.50 -1.25
CA ASN A 92 13.85 -20.39 -0.10
C ASN A 92 13.88 -19.62 1.24
N LEU A 93 14.78 -18.64 1.37
CA LEU A 93 14.84 -17.80 2.57
C LEU A 93 13.62 -16.88 2.70
N LYS A 94 13.10 -16.33 1.59
CA LYS A 94 11.86 -15.54 1.59
C LYS A 94 10.66 -16.37 2.02
N GLU A 95 10.57 -17.63 1.58
CA GLU A 95 9.54 -18.57 2.05
C GLU A 95 9.68 -18.88 3.54
N LYS A 96 10.88 -19.20 4.02
CA LYS A 96 11.15 -19.49 5.44
C LYS A 96 10.86 -18.32 6.36
N LEU A 97 11.14 -17.09 5.90
CA LEU A 97 10.84 -15.85 6.62
C LEU A 97 9.37 -15.44 6.52
N GLY A 98 8.55 -16.15 5.72
CA GLY A 98 7.14 -15.79 5.54
C GLY A 98 6.95 -14.48 4.77
N LEU A 99 7.93 -14.04 3.97
CA LEU A 99 7.86 -12.79 3.21
C LEU A 99 6.89 -12.88 2.02
N PHE A 100 6.52 -14.09 1.59
CA PHE A 100 5.45 -14.33 0.64
C PHE A 100 4.06 -14.39 1.29
N ALA A 101 3.96 -14.24 2.61
CA ALA A 101 2.69 -14.17 3.32
C ALA A 101 2.02 -12.79 3.14
N ASP A 102 1.98 -12.30 1.91
CA ASP A 102 0.99 -11.30 1.52
C ASP A 102 -0.17 -12.02 0.85
N LYS A 103 -1.27 -12.01 1.61
CA LYS A 103 -2.55 -12.69 1.40
C LYS A 103 -2.49 -14.18 1.76
N GLU A 104 -2.49 -14.47 3.06
CA GLU A 104 -3.56 -15.38 3.50
C GLU A 104 -4.83 -14.87 2.83
N LYS A 105 -5.34 -15.60 1.82
CA LYS A 105 -6.74 -15.44 1.45
C LYS A 105 -7.44 -15.64 2.79
N LEU A 106 -7.97 -14.55 3.37
CA LEU A 106 -8.93 -14.63 4.45
C LEU A 106 -9.82 -15.81 4.10
N SER A 107 -10.02 -16.74 5.05
CA SER A 107 -10.82 -17.92 4.72
C SER A 107 -12.13 -17.40 4.10
N PRO A 108 -12.73 -18.06 3.10
CA PRO A 108 -13.95 -17.56 2.45
C PRO A 108 -15.03 -17.13 3.46
N PHE A 109 -15.00 -17.73 4.65
CA PHE A 109 -15.81 -17.34 5.80
C PHE A 109 -15.45 -15.98 6.42
N GLN A 110 -14.17 -15.67 6.61
CA GLN A 110 -13.70 -14.36 7.10
C GLN A 110 -14.02 -13.24 6.10
N ASP A 111 -13.88 -13.48 4.80
CA ASP A 111 -14.29 -12.51 3.76
C ASP A 111 -15.79 -12.21 3.81
N ILE A 112 -16.61 -13.24 4.06
CA ILE A 112 -18.05 -13.09 4.25
C ILE A 112 -18.35 -12.31 5.54
N GLU A 113 -17.68 -12.61 6.64
CA GLU A 113 -17.85 -11.90 7.92
C GLU A 113 -17.45 -10.42 7.80
N ASP A 114 -16.36 -10.11 7.14
CA ASP A 114 -15.93 -8.72 6.91
C ASP A 114 -16.87 -7.99 5.95
N SER A 115 -17.41 -8.69 4.94
CA SER A 115 -18.45 -8.15 4.07
C SER A 115 -19.73 -7.85 4.85
N LYS A 116 -20.14 -8.70 5.80
CA LYS A 116 -21.30 -8.43 6.68
C LYS A 116 -21.04 -7.24 7.58
N LYS A 117 -19.84 -7.10 8.16
CA LYS A 117 -19.48 -5.93 8.98
C LYS A 117 -19.53 -4.63 8.17
N LYS A 118 -18.93 -4.63 6.97
CA LYS A 118 -18.99 -3.49 6.04
C LYS A 118 -20.43 -3.16 5.64
N PHE A 119 -21.24 -4.17 5.35
CA PHE A 119 -22.65 -3.99 5.01
C PHE A 119 -23.45 -3.43 6.19
N LYS A 120 -23.18 -3.87 7.42
CA LYS A 120 -23.80 -3.33 8.63
C LYS A 120 -23.47 -1.84 8.81
N ILE A 121 -22.19 -1.47 8.73
CA ILE A 121 -21.75 -0.07 8.80
C ILE A 121 -22.42 0.76 7.70
N TYR A 122 -22.48 0.25 6.47
CA TYR A 122 -23.16 0.92 5.37
C TYR A 122 -24.64 1.14 5.66
N ARG A 123 -25.36 0.11 6.12
CA ARG A 123 -26.78 0.17 6.45
C ARG A 123 -27.07 1.16 7.58
N ASP A 124 -26.22 1.15 8.62
CA ASP A 124 -26.35 2.06 9.76
C ASP A 124 -26.11 3.52 9.34
N ASN A 125 -25.23 3.76 8.35
CA ASN A 125 -24.96 5.09 7.77
C ASN A 125 -25.96 5.53 6.69
N HIS A 126 -26.76 4.61 6.14
CA HIS A 126 -27.73 4.88 5.06
C HIS A 126 -29.13 4.30 5.41
N PRO A 127 -29.71 4.65 6.57
CA PRO A 127 -30.94 4.03 7.07
C PRO A 127 -32.17 4.27 6.18
N LEU A 128 -32.11 5.30 5.33
CA LEU A 128 -33.20 5.68 4.42
C LEU A 128 -33.04 5.08 3.01
N GLU A 129 -31.95 4.39 2.71
CA GLU A 129 -31.70 3.79 1.40
C GLU A 129 -32.07 2.31 1.42
N PHE A 130 -32.94 1.90 0.49
CA PHE A 130 -33.22 0.49 0.27
C PHE A 130 -33.11 0.13 -1.20
N LYS A 131 -32.61 -1.08 -1.42
CA LYS A 131 -32.42 -1.66 -2.75
C LYS A 131 -33.71 -2.31 -3.19
N THR A 132 -34.17 -1.98 -4.39
CA THR A 132 -35.14 -2.80 -5.13
C THR A 132 -34.54 -3.23 -6.47
N THR A 133 -35.04 -4.33 -7.00
CA THR A 133 -34.65 -4.81 -8.34
C THR A 133 -35.88 -4.74 -9.21
N CYS A 134 -35.76 -4.11 -10.39
CA CYS A 134 -36.89 -4.06 -11.32
C CYS A 134 -37.23 -5.49 -11.78
N PRO A 135 -38.50 -5.94 -11.66
CA PRO A 135 -38.88 -7.30 -12.02
C PRO A 135 -38.80 -7.56 -13.54
N PHE A 136 -38.79 -6.52 -14.37
CA PHE A 136 -38.80 -6.66 -15.83
C PHE A 136 -37.40 -6.64 -16.46
N CYS A 137 -36.48 -5.85 -15.91
CA CYS A 137 -35.15 -5.66 -16.50
C CYS A 137 -33.98 -6.00 -15.57
N ALA A 138 -34.26 -6.49 -14.35
CA ALA A 138 -33.27 -6.85 -13.34
C ALA A 138 -32.29 -5.73 -12.92
N LYS A 139 -32.52 -4.48 -13.35
CA LYS A 139 -31.71 -3.34 -12.91
C LYS A 139 -31.96 -3.03 -11.44
N ILE A 140 -30.88 -2.68 -10.75
CA ILE A 140 -30.88 -2.35 -9.33
C ILE A 140 -31.16 -0.86 -9.17
N TYR A 141 -32.14 -0.51 -8.33
CA TYR A 141 -32.47 0.85 -7.97
C TYR A 141 -32.28 1.06 -6.47
N PHE A 142 -31.61 2.16 -6.11
CA PHE A 142 -31.53 2.63 -4.73
C PHE A 142 -32.64 3.65 -4.52
N MET A 143 -33.61 3.30 -3.68
CA MET A 143 -34.75 4.16 -3.37
C MET A 143 -34.56 4.77 -1.99
N LYS A 144 -34.85 6.07 -1.88
CA LYS A 144 -34.89 6.77 -0.60
C LYS A 144 -36.29 6.68 -0.02
N ARG A 145 -36.43 6.17 1.20
CA ARG A 145 -37.71 6.11 1.91
C ARG A 145 -38.15 7.54 2.23
N ARG A 146 -39.30 7.96 1.69
CA ARG A 146 -39.98 9.20 2.14
C ARG A 146 -40.83 8.84 3.37
N THR A 147 -40.31 9.00 4.57
CA THR A 147 -41.09 8.91 5.80
C THR A 147 -41.72 10.26 6.12
N LYS A 148 -42.97 10.26 6.64
CA LYS A 148 -43.68 11.48 7.08
C LYS A 148 -43.05 12.10 8.32
N ASP A 149 -42.41 11.28 9.14
CA ASP A 149 -41.72 11.66 10.36
C ASP A 149 -40.21 11.53 10.14
N PHE A 150 -39.47 12.61 10.39
CA PHE A 150 -38.02 12.67 10.19
C PHE A 150 -37.31 12.36 11.51
N GLU A 151 -36.48 11.33 11.53
CA GLU A 151 -35.38 11.27 12.49
C GLU A 151 -34.18 12.02 11.88
N PRO A 152 -33.62 13.04 12.55
CA PRO A 152 -32.48 13.77 12.03
C PRO A 152 -31.25 12.85 12.02
N HIS A 153 -30.79 12.48 10.82
CA HIS A 153 -29.55 11.76 10.62
C HIS A 153 -28.50 12.70 10.02
N ILE A 154 -27.37 12.86 10.71
CA ILE A 154 -26.25 13.67 10.22
C ILE A 154 -25.29 12.75 9.47
N SER A 155 -25.24 12.88 8.14
CA SER A 155 -24.23 12.19 7.34
C SER A 155 -22.87 12.86 7.56
N PRO A 156 -21.76 12.10 7.72
CA PRO A 156 -20.43 12.69 7.88
C PRO A 156 -19.95 13.48 6.65
N PHE A 157 -20.62 13.32 5.50
CA PHE A 157 -20.35 14.06 4.27
C PHE A 157 -21.26 15.28 4.09
N PHE A 158 -22.22 15.49 4.99
CA PHE A 158 -23.16 16.61 4.90
C PHE A 158 -23.32 17.35 6.23
N ASP A 159 -22.79 18.56 6.32
CA ASP A 159 -23.01 19.47 7.45
C ASP A 159 -24.34 20.23 7.31
N ASN A 160 -24.81 20.79 8.43
CA ASN A 160 -26.08 21.53 8.53
C ASN A 160 -27.30 20.72 8.07
N GLY A 161 -27.44 19.50 8.60
CA GLY A 161 -28.65 18.69 8.40
C GLY A 161 -28.86 18.22 6.96
N GLY A 162 -27.77 17.84 6.27
CA GLY A 162 -27.87 17.24 4.93
C GLY A 162 -27.79 18.21 3.75
N LYS A 163 -27.58 19.51 3.99
CA LYS A 163 -27.68 20.54 2.94
C LYS A 163 -26.35 20.88 2.27
N ILE A 164 -25.24 20.67 2.97
CA ILE A 164 -23.92 21.15 2.53
C ILE A 164 -23.02 19.93 2.35
N LEU A 165 -22.72 19.59 1.10
CA LEU A 165 -21.78 18.52 0.78
C LEU A 165 -20.37 19.00 1.12
N HIS A 166 -19.72 18.36 2.08
CA HIS A 166 -18.30 18.60 2.37
C HIS A 166 -17.60 17.29 2.69
N ASN A 167 -16.32 17.23 2.35
CA ASN A 167 -15.47 16.09 2.68
C ASN A 167 -14.24 16.63 3.40
N ARG A 168 -14.23 16.55 4.73
CA ARG A 168 -13.19 17.13 5.57
C ARG A 168 -11.77 16.62 5.21
N PRO A 169 -11.51 15.31 5.06
CA PRO A 169 -10.23 14.81 4.56
C PRO A 169 -9.82 15.40 3.20
N LEU A 170 -10.78 15.59 2.28
CA LEU A 170 -10.50 16.17 0.97
C LEU A 170 -10.07 17.64 1.07
N MET A 171 -10.76 18.42 1.91
CA MET A 171 -10.40 19.81 2.19
C MET A 171 -9.04 19.93 2.90
N GLU A 172 -8.68 18.99 3.77
CA GLU A 172 -7.34 18.96 4.38
C GLU A 172 -6.22 18.73 3.37
N LEU A 173 -6.45 17.92 2.33
CA LEU A 173 -5.49 17.72 1.25
C LEU A 173 -5.35 18.96 0.37
N TYR A 174 -6.47 19.64 0.10
CA TYR A 174 -6.50 20.93 -0.57
C TYR A 174 -5.71 21.99 0.19
N HIS A 175 -5.93 22.14 1.51
CA HIS A 175 -5.16 23.10 2.33
C HIS A 175 -3.66 22.77 2.41
N LYS A 176 -3.29 21.49 2.30
CA LYS A 176 -1.89 21.04 2.22
C LYS A 176 -1.26 21.29 0.83
N GLY A 177 -2.00 21.88 -0.10
CA GLY A 177 -1.56 22.14 -1.47
C GLY A 177 -1.37 20.88 -2.32
N LYS A 178 -1.93 19.74 -1.89
CA LYS A 178 -1.81 18.46 -2.61
C LYS A 178 -2.83 18.30 -3.73
N LEU A 179 -3.90 19.08 -3.69
CA LEU A 179 -4.97 19.07 -4.68
C LEU A 179 -5.29 20.50 -5.10
N THR A 180 -5.67 20.70 -6.36
CA THR A 180 -6.22 21.98 -6.83
C THR A 180 -7.71 22.07 -6.54
N LYS A 181 -8.26 23.28 -6.58
CA LYS A 181 -9.71 23.50 -6.40
C LYS A 181 -10.54 22.79 -7.47
N GLU A 182 -10.01 22.67 -8.69
CA GLU A 182 -10.66 21.97 -9.81
C GLU A 182 -10.75 20.47 -9.52
N GLU A 183 -9.66 19.86 -9.04
CA GLU A 183 -9.64 18.44 -8.65
C GLU A 183 -10.62 18.14 -7.51
N VAL A 184 -10.68 19.01 -6.51
CA VAL A 184 -11.65 18.90 -5.41
C VAL A 184 -13.07 19.01 -5.93
N SER A 185 -13.34 19.97 -6.82
CA SER A 185 -14.66 20.18 -7.41
C SER A 185 -15.11 18.98 -8.25
N LEU A 186 -14.19 18.34 -8.97
CA LEU A 186 -14.44 17.12 -9.74
C LEU A 186 -14.79 15.94 -8.82
N VAL A 187 -14.06 15.77 -7.71
CA VAL A 187 -14.32 14.70 -6.73
C VAL A 187 -15.67 14.88 -6.03
N LEU A 188 -16.06 16.13 -5.74
CA LEU A 188 -17.35 16.45 -5.13
C LEU A 188 -18.49 16.51 -6.14
N GLY A 189 -18.20 16.56 -7.45
CA GLY A 189 -19.19 16.76 -8.50
C GLY A 189 -19.84 18.15 -8.44
N THR A 190 -19.09 19.18 -8.03
CA THR A 190 -19.56 20.56 -7.84
C THR A 190 -18.77 21.56 -8.70
N SER A 191 -19.14 22.84 -8.69
CA SER A 191 -18.33 23.90 -9.30
C SER A 191 -17.09 24.24 -8.46
N ALA A 192 -16.06 24.82 -9.08
CA ALA A 192 -14.88 25.31 -8.37
C ALA A 192 -15.23 26.45 -7.38
N ASP A 193 -16.21 27.29 -7.71
CA ASP A 193 -16.69 28.36 -6.83
C ASP A 193 -17.31 27.81 -5.53
N TYR A 194 -17.93 26.61 -5.59
CA TYR A 194 -18.45 25.94 -4.41
C TYR A 194 -17.33 25.58 -3.42
N VAL A 195 -16.16 25.18 -3.92
CA VAL A 195 -14.99 24.85 -3.09
C VAL A 195 -14.45 26.10 -2.39
N LEU A 196 -14.39 27.23 -3.09
CA LEU A 196 -14.00 28.51 -2.50
C LEU A 196 -15.01 28.98 -1.44
N TRP A 197 -16.31 28.84 -1.73
CA TRP A 197 -17.35 29.15 -0.75
C TRP A 197 -17.26 28.27 0.51
N LEU A 198 -16.96 26.98 0.35
CA LEU A 198 -16.71 26.07 1.48
C LEU A 198 -15.53 26.54 2.33
N GLU A 199 -14.41 26.91 1.68
CA GLU A 199 -13.22 27.43 2.33
C GLU A 199 -13.55 28.69 3.15
N GLU A 200 -14.28 29.65 2.54
CA GLU A 200 -14.65 30.90 3.19
C GLU A 200 -15.62 30.74 4.38
N LYS A 201 -16.61 29.86 4.25
CA LYS A 201 -17.68 29.73 5.26
C LYS A 201 -17.34 28.80 6.40
N PHE A 202 -16.54 27.76 6.17
CA PHE A 202 -16.33 26.68 7.15
C PHE A 202 -14.90 26.56 7.66
N TYR A 203 -13.91 27.06 6.91
CA TYR A 203 -12.50 26.82 7.20
C TYR A 203 -11.66 28.08 7.46
N LYS A 204 -12.11 29.26 6.99
CA LYS A 204 -11.41 30.55 7.14
C LYS A 204 -11.34 31.11 8.58
N GLY A 205 -11.55 30.28 9.62
CA GLY A 205 -11.49 30.66 11.03
C GLY A 205 -11.03 29.55 11.99
N LYS A 206 -10.39 28.49 11.48
CA LYS A 206 -9.84 27.38 12.30
C LYS A 206 -8.32 27.23 12.23
N ASN A 207 -7.63 28.19 11.62
CA ASN A 207 -6.17 28.24 11.50
C ASN A 207 -5.53 29.31 12.42
N GLU A 208 -6.24 29.74 13.47
CA GLU A 208 -5.66 30.40 14.64
C GLU A 208 -5.54 29.40 15.80
#